data_AF-A0A7V6PG23-F1
#
_entry.id   AF-A0A7V6PG23-F1
#
_cell.length_a   1.000
_cell.length_b   1.000
_cell.length_c   1.000
_cell.angle_alpha   90.00
_cell.angle_beta   90.00
_cell.angle_gamma   90.00
#
_symmetry.space_group_name_H-M   'P 1'
#
loop_
_entity.id
_entity.type
_entity.pdbx_description
1 polymer ?
#
loop_
_entity_poly.entity_id
_entity_poly.type
_entity_poly.pdbx_seq_one_letter_code
_entity_poly.pdbx_strand_id
1 'polypeptide(L)'
;MNNSLLNSIKKRRTQYALGKSLPLSNEDVAELIREAVKHTPSSFNSQSSRAVILFGAESDKLWNIVKETLRQIVPADALAQTEAKV
;
A
#
# COMPACT_ATOMS: atom_id res chain seq x y z
N MET A 1 1.15 19.17 -26.78
CA MET A 1 1.27 19.48 -25.33
C MET A 1 1.70 18.22 -24.61
N ASN A 2 2.84 18.25 -23.90
CA ASN A 2 3.29 17.11 -23.10
C ASN A 2 2.76 17.30 -21.67
N ASN A 3 1.72 16.54 -21.27
CA ASN A 3 1.15 16.65 -19.93
C ASN A 3 1.81 15.61 -19.02
N SER A 4 2.70 16.08 -18.13
CA SER A 4 3.48 15.22 -17.22
C SER A 4 2.61 14.33 -16.33
N LEU A 5 1.48 14.86 -15.84
CA LEU A 5 0.53 14.11 -15.02
C LEU A 5 -0.10 12.96 -15.82
N LEU A 6 -0.65 13.25 -17.02
CA LEU A 6 -1.27 12.22 -17.86
C LEU A 6 -0.26 11.15 -18.28
N ASN A 7 0.99 11.51 -18.52
CA ASN A 7 2.05 10.55 -18.82
C ASN A 7 2.34 9.62 -17.65
N SER A 8 2.39 10.16 -16.42
CA SER A 8 2.64 9.38 -15.20
C SER A 8 1.50 8.40 -14.93
N ILE A 9 0.24 8.85 -15.06
CA ILE A 9 -0.95 8.02 -14.89
C ILE A 9 -0.97 6.86 -15.89
N LYS A 10 -0.64 7.12 -17.17
CA LYS A 10 -0.57 6.08 -18.22
C LYS A 10 0.50 5.02 -17.94
N LYS A 11 1.62 5.40 -17.32
CA LYS A 11 2.73 4.49 -17.00
C LYS A 11 2.49 3.64 -15.75
N ARG A 12 1.60 4.05 -14.84
CA ARG A 12 1.33 3.36 -13.58
C ARG A 12 0.75 1.95 -13.84
N ARG A 13 1.35 0.93 -13.22
CA ARG A 13 0.87 -0.47 -13.22
C ARG A 13 0.82 -1.00 -11.80
N THR A 14 -0.07 -1.96 -11.55
CA THR A 14 -0.08 -2.73 -10.29
C THR A 14 1.14 -3.66 -10.27
N GLN A 15 1.88 -3.68 -9.16
CA GLN A 15 3.09 -4.49 -8.99
C GLN A 15 2.88 -5.49 -7.87
N TYR A 16 3.12 -6.79 -8.14
CA TYR A 16 3.01 -7.87 -7.15
C TYR A 16 4.37 -8.39 -6.69
N ALA A 17 5.40 -8.27 -7.52
CA ALA A 17 6.77 -8.66 -7.18
C ALA A 17 7.48 -7.52 -6.45
N LEU A 18 7.21 -7.37 -5.15
CA LEU A 18 7.82 -6.36 -4.30
C LEU A 18 8.91 -6.97 -3.41
N GLY A 19 10.01 -6.24 -3.23
CA GLY A 19 11.05 -6.57 -2.25
C GLY A 19 10.81 -5.89 -0.90
N LYS A 20 11.70 -6.13 0.07
CA LYS A 20 11.63 -5.53 1.41
C LYS A 20 12.19 -4.10 1.51
N SER A 21 12.86 -3.63 0.47
CA SER A 21 13.53 -2.33 0.44
C SER A 21 12.88 -1.38 -0.55
N LEU A 22 12.74 -0.12 -0.14
CA LEU A 22 12.31 0.96 -1.02
C LEU A 22 13.53 1.69 -1.61
N PRO A 23 13.39 2.29 -2.80
CA PRO A 23 14.44 3.13 -3.41
C PRO A 23 14.56 4.51 -2.75
N LEU A 24 13.68 4.82 -1.79
CA LEU A 24 13.61 6.08 -1.06
C LEU A 24 13.70 5.80 0.45
N SER A 25 14.13 6.79 1.22
CA SER A 25 14.09 6.73 2.68
C SER A 25 12.65 6.63 3.19
N ASN A 26 12.45 6.13 4.42
CA ASN A 26 11.12 6.07 5.02
C ASN A 26 10.53 7.49 5.19
N GLU A 27 11.38 8.46 5.48
CA GLU A 27 11.04 9.87 5.65
C GLU A 27 10.52 10.47 4.34
N ASP A 28 11.25 10.27 3.23
CA ASP A 28 10.84 10.77 1.92
C ASP A 28 9.53 10.14 1.45
N VAL A 29 9.35 8.84 1.72
CA VAL A 29 8.11 8.12 1.40
C VAL A 29 6.95 8.67 2.21
N ALA A 30 7.16 8.90 3.52
CA ALA A 30 6.13 9.45 4.39
C ALA A 30 5.75 10.88 4.00
N GLU A 31 6.72 11.73 3.63
CA GLU A 31 6.46 13.09 3.13
C GLU A 31 5.66 13.06 1.83
N LEU A 32 6.08 12.23 0.87
CA LEU A 32 5.38 12.08 -0.41
C LEU A 32 3.90 11.69 -0.23
N ILE A 33 3.64 10.72 0.65
CA ILE A 33 2.26 10.29 0.95
C ILE A 33 1.48 11.39 1.66
N ARG A 34 2.11 12.11 2.60
CA ARG A 34 1.48 13.21 3.34
C ARG A 34 1.03 14.32 2.40
N GLU A 35 1.91 14.77 1.52
CA GLU A 35 1.61 15.83 0.55
C GLU A 35 0.51 15.40 -0.43
N ALA A 36 0.53 14.14 -0.88
CA ALA A 36 -0.53 13.60 -1.72
C ALA A 36 -1.90 13.62 -1.01
N VAL A 37 -1.98 13.19 0.25
CA VAL A 37 -3.23 13.19 1.04
C VAL A 37 -3.71 14.61 1.29
N LYS A 38 -2.82 15.52 1.70
CA LYS A 38 -3.12 16.91 2.04
C LYS A 38 -3.64 17.72 0.85
N HIS A 39 -3.10 17.50 -0.34
CA HIS A 39 -3.44 18.26 -1.53
C HIS A 39 -4.52 17.61 -2.41
N THR A 40 -4.98 16.40 -2.06
CA THR A 40 -6.12 15.78 -2.74
C THR A 40 -7.42 16.45 -2.27
N PRO A 41 -8.27 16.96 -3.17
CA PRO A 41 -9.55 17.55 -2.78
C PRO A 41 -10.44 16.51 -2.12
N SER A 42 -11.19 16.94 -1.11
CA SER A 42 -12.19 16.13 -0.43
C SER A 42 -13.57 16.78 -0.55
N SER A 43 -14.63 15.96 -0.57
CA SER A 43 -16.00 16.47 -0.60
C SER A 43 -16.21 17.46 0.55
N PHE A 44 -16.73 18.65 0.21
CA PHE A 44 -16.95 19.76 1.15
C PHE A 44 -15.69 20.20 1.92
N ASN A 45 -14.49 19.93 1.40
CA ASN A 45 -13.21 20.17 2.10
C ASN A 45 -13.17 19.55 3.52
N SER A 46 -13.87 18.42 3.71
CA SER A 46 -14.00 17.76 5.01
C SER A 46 -12.69 17.16 5.52
N GLN A 47 -11.72 16.91 4.63
CA GLN A 47 -10.39 16.36 4.95
C GLN A 47 -10.47 15.12 5.84
N SER A 48 -11.42 14.22 5.54
CA SER A 48 -11.69 13.01 6.33
C SER A 48 -10.66 11.90 6.12
N SER A 49 -9.89 11.94 5.04
CA SER A 49 -8.86 10.94 4.74
C SER A 49 -7.81 10.85 5.85
N ARG A 50 -7.50 9.64 6.29
CA ARG A 50 -6.42 9.32 7.22
C ARG A 50 -5.57 8.21 6.63
N ALA A 51 -4.27 8.26 6.84
CA ALA A 51 -3.33 7.25 6.39
C ALA A 51 -2.44 6.82 7.55
N VAL A 52 -2.18 5.53 7.65
CA VAL A 52 -1.20 4.93 8.56
C VAL A 52 -0.16 4.24 7.69
N ILE A 53 1.11 4.55 7.92
CA ILE A 53 2.22 4.02 7.15
C ILE A 53 3.00 3.07 8.06
N LEU A 54 3.12 1.80 7.66
CA LEU A 54 3.83 0.77 8.41
C LEU A 54 5.12 0.42 7.67
N PHE A 55 6.24 0.53 8.36
CA PHE A 55 7.56 0.19 7.85
C PHE A 55 8.12 -1.02 8.61
N GLY A 56 8.98 -1.80 7.94
CA GLY A 56 9.72 -2.90 8.55
C GLY A 56 8.83 -3.86 9.35
N ALA A 57 9.17 -4.05 10.63
CA ALA A 57 8.50 -5.00 11.51
C ALA A 57 7.00 -4.74 11.69
N GLU A 58 6.53 -3.49 11.64
CA GLU A 58 5.10 -3.19 11.75
C GLU A 58 4.33 -3.60 10.49
N SER A 59 4.98 -3.53 9.32
CA SER A 59 4.39 -4.05 8.07
C SER A 59 4.31 -5.57 8.12
N ASP A 60 5.39 -6.24 8.53
CA ASP A 60 5.43 -7.70 8.71
C ASP A 60 4.34 -8.16 9.71
N LYS A 61 4.14 -7.41 10.80
CA LYS A 61 3.11 -7.68 11.82
C LYS A 61 1.71 -7.61 11.25
N LEU A 62 1.39 -6.59 10.45
CA LEU A 62 0.08 -6.48 9.78
C LEU A 62 -0.17 -7.71 8.89
N TRP A 63 0.81 -8.10 8.08
CA TRP A 63 0.66 -9.25 7.18
C TRP A 63 0.54 -10.58 7.93
N ASN A 64 1.21 -10.73 9.07
CA ASN A 64 1.00 -11.89 9.94
C ASN A 64 -0.43 -11.93 10.50
N ILE A 65 -1.00 -10.80 10.93
CA ILE A 65 -2.41 -10.73 11.36
C ILE A 65 -3.34 -11.19 10.23
N VAL A 66 -3.09 -10.76 8.99
CA VAL A 66 -3.85 -11.18 7.82
C VAL A 66 -3.74 -12.70 7.62
N LYS A 67 -2.53 -13.27 7.69
CA LYS A 67 -2.30 -14.72 7.54
C LYS A 67 -3.06 -15.53 8.58
N GLU A 68 -2.95 -15.17 9.86
CA GLU A 68 -3.63 -15.90 10.93
C GLU A 68 -5.15 -15.81 10.82
N THR A 69 -5.68 -14.65 10.41
CA THR A 69 -7.12 -14.47 10.21
C THR A 69 -7.62 -15.34 9.05
N LEU A 70 -6.87 -15.41 7.95
CA LEU A 70 -7.24 -16.22 6.80
C LEU A 70 -7.17 -17.73 7.10
N ARG A 71 -6.21 -18.20 7.91
CA ARG A 71 -6.13 -19.61 8.33
C ARG A 71 -7.39 -20.12 9.01
N GLN A 72 -8.13 -19.26 9.70
CA GLN A 72 -9.35 -19.64 10.41
C GLN A 72 -10.55 -19.83 9.47
N ILE A 73 -10.50 -19.28 8.25
CA ILE A 73 -11.64 -19.20 7.33
C ILE A 73 -11.39 -20.01 6.05
N VAL A 74 -10.13 -20.11 5.61
CA VAL A 74 -9.76 -20.75 4.35
C VAL A 74 -9.70 -22.28 4.52
N PRO A 75 -10.38 -23.06 3.66
CA PRO A 75 -10.27 -24.51 3.61
C PRO A 75 -8.81 -24.98 3.49
N ALA A 76 -8.47 -26.08 4.16
CA ALA A 76 -7.08 -26.55 4.26
C ALA A 76 -6.42 -26.85 2.91
N ASP A 77 -7.19 -27.27 1.91
CA ASP A 77 -6.76 -27.54 0.54
C ASP A 77 -6.41 -26.26 -0.26
N ALA A 78 -6.97 -25.10 0.12
CA ALA A 78 -6.72 -23.80 -0.50
C ALA A 78 -5.71 -22.92 0.26
N LEU A 79 -5.27 -23.36 1.44
CA LEU A 79 -4.48 -22.52 2.35
C LEU A 79 -3.10 -22.15 1.76
N ALA A 80 -2.39 -23.11 1.17
CA ALA A 80 -1.05 -22.88 0.62
C ALA A 80 -1.05 -21.84 -0.52
N GLN A 81 -2.09 -21.81 -1.35
CA GLN A 81 -2.21 -20.81 -2.43
C GLN A 81 -2.50 -19.42 -1.87
N THR A 82 -3.23 -19.35 -0.75
CA THR A 82 -3.53 -18.10 -0.06
C THR A 82 -2.28 -17.55 0.63
N GLU A 83 -1.52 -18.39 1.33
CA GLU A 83 -0.27 -17.98 1.99
C GLU A 83 0.80 -17.49 1.02
N ALA A 84 0.85 -18.01 -0.22
CA ALA A 84 1.80 -17.54 -1.23
C ALA A 84 1.54 -16.10 -1.72
N LYS A 85 0.35 -15.54 -1.44
CA LYS A 85 -0.04 -14.17 -1.85
C LYS A 85 0.10 -13.13 -0.74
N VAL A 86 0.42 -13.56 0.48
CA VAL A 86 0.43 -12.75 1.72
C VAL A 86 1.82 -12.84 2.35
#